data_AF-A0A2A2HC77-F1
#
_entry.id   AF-A0A2A2HC77-F1
#
_cell.length_a   1.000
_cell.length_b   1.000
_cell.length_c   1.000
_cell.angle_alpha   90.00
_cell.angle_beta   90.00
_cell.angle_gamma   90.00
#
_symmetry.space_group_name_H-M   'P 1'
#
loop_
_entity.id
_entity.type
_entity.pdbx_description
1 polymer ?
#
loop_
_entity_poly.entity_id
_entity_poly.type
_entity_poly.pdbx_seq_one_letter_code
_entity_poly.pdbx_strand_id
1 'polypeptide(L)'
;MAVLLIISIVSVGVFGLQEGLDLAGGSMIQLHLDEPVDQDTMSTVTSVLDKRLNAFGISDVKVRQSGDQDVIVEIAGVKPEQVQNIISTPGKFEAKINGETALTGSDIQTVSAAEVTGNRWSVPFSVNTAAANKFAQVAQGQAGATVDMYLDDKLISSPQLDAGLANGVGSTDIEVSGGEQSKQAAEEKATEIHTVLESGALPVKLHISGVNSVSAELGAEFESGVLIAGFLALLAIVAVIAIKYKSPSLVIPIIVTSVSEVILILGFASLTHWNLDLAAIAGIIAAIGTGVDDQIVMTDEVLARRDRSDRKNIVKSRIKRAFFIVYASAGTLIAAMLPLAYIGFSRGATGIGMLTGFAVTTVVGALAGIFITRPVFADYMETFLIKSPKQTLSASGTGNVKDQEPKKNKKKGRKTLQREAEEAKKKRF
;
A
#
# COMPACT_ATOMS: atom_id res chain seq x y z
N MET A 1 7.14 22.93 2.48
CA MET A 1 6.20 22.45 1.43
C MET A 1 6.86 22.30 0.07
N ALA A 2 7.38 23.37 -0.55
CA ALA A 2 7.97 23.29 -1.91
C ALA A 2 9.02 22.18 -2.09
N VAL A 3 9.96 22.06 -1.15
CA VAL A 3 10.98 20.97 -1.16
C VAL A 3 10.33 19.59 -1.12
N LEU A 4 9.33 19.38 -0.26
CA LEU A 4 8.62 18.10 -0.16
C LEU A 4 7.84 17.79 -1.43
N LEU A 5 7.21 18.79 -2.06
CA LEU A 5 6.53 18.61 -3.35
C LEU A 5 7.51 18.20 -4.45
N ILE A 6 8.69 18.81 -4.50
CA ILE A 6 9.73 18.44 -5.47
C ILE A 6 10.16 16.99 -5.22
N ILE A 7 10.43 16.62 -3.96
CA ILE A 7 10.78 15.23 -3.60
C ILE A 7 9.67 14.27 -4.02
N SER A 8 8.40 14.59 -3.73
CA SER A 8 7.25 13.77 -4.12
C SER A 8 7.13 13.60 -5.63
N ILE A 9 7.23 14.70 -6.40
CA ILE A 9 7.14 14.66 -7.86
C ILE A 9 8.29 13.87 -8.47
N VAL A 10 9.52 14.10 -7.99
CA VAL A 10 10.70 13.36 -8.45
C VAL A 10 10.58 11.88 -8.09
N SER A 11 10.13 11.56 -6.88
CA SER A 11 9.87 10.17 -6.46
C SER A 11 8.89 9.50 -7.41
N VAL A 12 7.73 10.11 -7.66
CA VAL A 12 6.71 9.56 -8.55
C VAL A 12 7.25 9.39 -9.97
N GLY A 13 8.04 10.35 -10.46
CA GLY A 13 8.64 10.26 -11.80
C GLY A 13 9.75 9.21 -11.94
N VAL A 14 10.49 8.91 -10.86
CA VAL A 14 11.63 7.97 -10.88
C VAL A 14 11.21 6.55 -10.50
N PHE A 15 10.41 6.40 -9.45
CA PHE A 15 10.01 5.11 -8.90
C PHE A 15 8.62 4.65 -9.37
N GLY A 16 7.83 5.55 -9.97
CA GLY A 16 6.45 5.27 -10.33
C GLY A 16 5.52 5.18 -9.12
N LEU A 17 4.29 4.78 -9.40
CA LEU A 17 3.29 4.39 -8.40
C LEU A 17 3.04 2.90 -8.56
N GLN A 18 3.00 2.16 -7.45
CA GLN A 18 2.60 0.76 -7.49
C GLN A 18 1.09 0.68 -7.40
N GLU A 19 0.48 -0.03 -8.34
CA GLU A 19 -0.95 -0.25 -8.38
C GLU A 19 -1.31 -1.51 -7.57
N GLY A 20 -2.44 -1.44 -6.87
CA GLY A 20 -3.05 -2.61 -6.27
C GLY A 20 -3.74 -3.49 -7.32
N LEU A 21 -4.08 -4.71 -6.92
CA LEU A 21 -4.71 -5.70 -7.78
C LEU A 21 -6.00 -5.18 -8.45
N ASP A 22 -6.79 -4.38 -7.75
CA ASP A 22 -8.04 -3.84 -8.26
C ASP A 22 -7.86 -2.87 -9.43
N LEU A 23 -6.68 -2.27 -9.58
CA LEU A 23 -6.35 -1.35 -10.68
C LEU A 23 -5.56 -2.06 -11.78
N ALA A 24 -4.52 -2.81 -11.40
CA ALA A 24 -3.66 -3.49 -12.36
C ALA A 24 -4.33 -4.73 -13.02
N GLY A 25 -5.29 -5.35 -12.31
CA GLY A 25 -5.82 -6.67 -12.65
C GLY A 25 -4.81 -7.81 -12.38
N GLY A 26 -5.33 -9.03 -12.23
CA GLY A 26 -4.53 -10.22 -11.96
C GLY A 26 -5.16 -11.16 -10.93
N SER A 27 -4.30 -11.87 -10.19
CA SER A 27 -4.68 -12.79 -9.13
C SER A 27 -3.95 -12.51 -7.82
N MET A 28 -4.67 -12.61 -6.70
CA MET A 28 -4.12 -12.71 -5.36
C MET A 28 -4.45 -14.09 -4.80
N ILE A 29 -3.42 -14.81 -4.39
CA ILE A 29 -3.53 -16.11 -3.74
C ILE A 29 -2.99 -15.98 -2.33
N GLN A 30 -3.81 -16.36 -1.36
CA GLN A 30 -3.41 -16.44 0.02
C GLN A 30 -3.09 -17.89 0.36
N LEU A 31 -1.90 -18.09 0.91
CA LEU A 31 -1.37 -19.35 1.37
C LEU A 31 -1.29 -19.30 2.90
N HIS A 32 -1.73 -20.37 3.54
CA HIS A 32 -1.64 -20.56 4.98
C HIS A 32 -0.72 -21.75 5.26
N LEU A 33 0.26 -21.54 6.13
CA LEU A 33 1.17 -22.57 6.57
C LEU A 33 0.48 -23.47 7.59
N ASP A 34 0.79 -24.77 7.58
CA ASP A 34 0.20 -25.72 8.53
C ASP A 34 0.59 -25.42 9.98
N GLU A 35 1.74 -24.77 10.19
CA GLU A 35 2.23 -24.31 11.49
C GLU A 35 2.89 -22.92 11.38
N PRO A 36 2.84 -22.10 12.45
CA PRO A 36 3.58 -20.84 12.51
C PRO A 36 5.09 -21.07 12.43
N VAL A 37 5.81 -20.18 11.76
CA VAL A 37 7.26 -20.28 11.59
C VAL A 37 7.98 -18.99 11.99
N ASP A 38 9.28 -19.09 12.25
CA ASP A 38 10.12 -17.91 12.49
C ASP A 38 10.37 -17.10 11.21
N GLN A 39 10.95 -15.90 11.38
CA GLN A 39 11.16 -14.95 10.29
C GLN A 39 12.14 -15.48 9.23
N ASP A 40 13.14 -16.27 9.63
CA ASP A 40 14.14 -16.81 8.69
C ASP A 40 13.51 -17.91 7.81
N THR A 41 12.69 -18.76 8.42
CA THR A 41 11.92 -19.77 7.72
C THR A 41 10.90 -19.13 6.79
N MET A 42 10.18 -18.09 7.25
CA MET A 42 9.23 -17.35 6.40
C MET A 42 9.92 -16.64 5.22
N SER A 43 11.10 -16.07 5.44
CA SER A 43 11.92 -15.52 4.36
C SER A 43 12.33 -16.59 3.34
N THR A 44 12.58 -17.81 3.81
CA THR A 44 12.88 -18.94 2.92
C THR A 44 11.63 -19.35 2.13
N VAL A 45 10.47 -19.48 2.77
CA VAL A 45 9.19 -19.79 2.11
C VAL A 45 8.88 -18.76 1.01
N THR A 46 8.94 -17.47 1.34
CA THR A 46 8.66 -16.40 0.37
C THR A 46 9.67 -16.39 -0.78
N SER A 47 10.96 -16.64 -0.52
CA SER A 47 11.98 -16.74 -1.56
C SER A 47 11.79 -17.96 -2.47
N VAL A 48 11.41 -19.12 -1.93
CA VAL A 48 11.13 -20.32 -2.72
C VAL A 48 9.94 -20.09 -3.64
N LEU A 49 8.84 -19.53 -3.11
CA LEU A 49 7.64 -19.22 -3.90
C LEU A 49 7.92 -18.20 -5.01
N ASP A 50 8.69 -17.15 -4.70
CA ASP A 50 9.10 -16.14 -5.69
C ASP A 50 9.92 -16.77 -6.82
N LYS A 51 10.98 -17.51 -6.48
CA LYS A 51 11.79 -18.25 -7.46
C LYS A 51 10.95 -19.21 -8.30
N ARG A 52 10.01 -19.92 -7.67
CA ARG A 52 9.18 -20.91 -8.36
C ARG A 52 8.27 -20.28 -9.39
N LEU A 53 7.61 -19.18 -9.05
CA LEU A 53 6.75 -18.46 -9.98
C LEU A 53 7.55 -17.85 -11.13
N ASN A 54 8.72 -17.27 -10.82
CA ASN A 54 9.63 -16.74 -11.84
C ASN A 54 10.16 -17.85 -12.77
N ALA A 55 10.54 -19.01 -12.23
CA ALA A 55 11.01 -20.17 -13.00
C ALA A 55 9.91 -20.78 -13.88
N PHE A 56 8.64 -20.65 -13.48
CA PHE A 56 7.49 -21.02 -14.32
C PHE A 56 7.23 -20.02 -15.47
N GLY A 57 7.96 -18.90 -15.51
CA GLY A 57 7.81 -17.87 -16.53
C GLY A 57 6.77 -16.79 -16.19
N ILE A 58 6.34 -16.72 -14.94
CA ILE A 58 5.42 -15.67 -14.47
C ILE A 58 6.25 -14.43 -14.12
N SER A 59 5.94 -13.32 -14.77
CA SER A 59 6.54 -12.01 -14.49
C SER A 59 5.63 -11.21 -13.56
N ASP A 60 6.18 -10.15 -12.94
CA ASP A 60 5.43 -9.24 -12.05
C ASP A 60 4.74 -9.95 -10.87
N VAL A 61 5.47 -10.87 -10.26
CA VAL A 61 5.07 -11.57 -9.05
C VAL A 61 5.47 -10.76 -7.83
N LYS A 62 4.57 -10.63 -6.86
CA LYS A 62 4.89 -10.11 -5.52
C LYS A 62 4.53 -11.14 -4.48
N VAL A 63 5.55 -11.71 -3.83
CA VAL A 63 5.37 -12.62 -2.69
C VAL A 63 5.67 -11.87 -1.41
N ARG A 64 4.71 -11.82 -0.49
CA ARG A 64 4.83 -11.09 0.77
C ARG A 64 4.33 -11.93 1.93
N GLN A 65 5.08 -11.92 3.03
CA GLN A 65 4.63 -12.52 4.28
C GLN A 65 3.51 -11.68 4.91
N SER A 66 2.59 -12.35 5.60
CA SER A 66 1.52 -11.76 6.40
C SER A 66 1.49 -12.44 7.76
N GLY A 67 2.09 -11.83 8.77
CA GLY A 67 2.28 -12.47 10.07
C GLY A 67 3.31 -13.61 10.02
N ASP A 68 3.15 -14.60 10.89
CA ASP A 68 4.04 -15.76 11.07
C ASP A 68 3.50 -17.06 10.43
N GLN A 69 2.32 -17.01 9.81
CA GLN A 69 1.64 -18.20 9.27
C GLN A 69 0.95 -17.98 7.91
N ASP A 70 0.90 -16.76 7.37
CA ASP A 70 0.30 -16.50 6.04
C ASP A 70 1.32 -15.92 5.05
N VAL A 71 1.14 -16.27 3.78
CA VAL A 71 1.87 -15.68 2.64
C VAL A 71 0.86 -15.24 1.58
N ILE A 72 1.04 -14.03 1.07
CA ILE A 72 0.22 -13.44 0.01
C ILE A 72 1.05 -13.42 -1.26
N VAL A 73 0.53 -14.02 -2.32
CA VAL A 73 1.11 -14.04 -3.66
C VAL A 73 0.21 -13.22 -4.59
N GLU A 74 0.72 -12.12 -5.12
CA GLU A 74 0.04 -11.30 -6.13
C GLU A 74 0.71 -11.50 -7.49
N ILE A 75 -0.09 -11.69 -8.52
CA ILE A 75 0.37 -11.98 -9.88
C ILE A 75 -0.45 -11.16 -10.87
N ALA A 76 0.21 -10.32 -11.67
CA ALA A 76 -0.48 -9.53 -12.69
C ALA A 76 -0.92 -10.40 -13.88
N GLY A 77 -2.15 -10.21 -14.35
CA GLY A 77 -2.64 -10.78 -15.62
C GLY A 77 -2.79 -12.32 -15.72
N VAL A 78 -2.41 -13.08 -14.70
CA VAL A 78 -2.46 -14.55 -14.69
C VAL A 78 -3.65 -15.02 -13.85
N LYS A 79 -4.32 -16.09 -14.28
CA LYS A 79 -5.43 -16.67 -13.52
C LYS A 79 -4.92 -17.59 -12.42
N PRO A 80 -5.62 -17.70 -11.27
CA PRO A 80 -5.11 -18.49 -10.15
C PRO A 80 -4.91 -19.96 -10.52
N GLU A 81 -5.82 -20.55 -11.29
CA GLU A 81 -5.81 -21.98 -11.61
C GLU A 81 -4.54 -22.40 -12.36
N GLN A 82 -3.88 -21.47 -13.05
CA GLN A 82 -2.65 -21.72 -13.81
C GLN A 82 -1.43 -21.92 -12.91
N VAL A 83 -1.46 -21.40 -11.69
CA VAL A 83 -0.31 -21.39 -10.77
C VAL A 83 -0.55 -22.16 -9.48
N GLN A 84 -1.81 -22.45 -9.13
CA GLN A 84 -2.19 -23.16 -7.90
C GLN A 84 -1.42 -24.47 -7.70
N ASN A 85 -1.27 -25.27 -8.76
CA ASN A 85 -0.58 -26.55 -8.70
C ASN A 85 0.93 -26.41 -8.43
N ILE A 86 1.51 -25.27 -8.77
CA ILE A 86 2.96 -25.04 -8.69
C ILE A 86 3.34 -24.50 -7.32
N ILE A 87 2.51 -23.62 -6.75
CA ILE A 87 2.76 -23.02 -5.44
C ILE A 87 2.38 -23.94 -4.27
N SER A 88 1.50 -24.93 -4.50
CA SER A 88 1.00 -25.81 -3.43
C SER A 88 1.82 -27.08 -3.24
N THR A 89 2.76 -27.39 -4.13
CA THR A 89 3.62 -28.58 -4.00
C THR A 89 4.78 -28.31 -3.05
N PRO A 90 5.13 -29.22 -2.13
CA PRO A 90 6.31 -29.03 -1.28
C PRO A 90 7.59 -28.95 -2.11
N GLY A 91 7.75 -29.82 -3.11
CA GLY A 91 8.92 -29.85 -3.98
C GLY A 91 10.12 -30.59 -3.39
N LYS A 92 9.87 -31.60 -2.55
CA LYS A 92 10.91 -32.42 -1.91
C LYS A 92 11.51 -33.39 -2.94
N PHE A 93 12.73 -33.09 -3.40
CA PHE A 93 13.51 -33.98 -4.27
C PHE A 93 14.44 -34.91 -3.47
N GLU A 94 14.44 -36.20 -3.82
CA GLU A 94 15.37 -37.21 -3.29
C GLU A 94 15.82 -38.17 -4.40
N ALA A 95 17.12 -38.48 -4.48
CA ALA A 95 17.62 -39.59 -5.29
C ALA A 95 18.15 -40.70 -4.38
N LYS A 96 17.69 -41.93 -4.61
CA LYS A 96 17.98 -43.10 -3.78
C LYS A 96 18.62 -44.22 -4.61
N ILE A 97 19.56 -44.95 -4.03
CA ILE A 97 20.08 -46.20 -4.62
C ILE A 97 19.82 -47.32 -3.61
N ASN A 98 19.09 -48.36 -4.04
CA ASN A 98 18.68 -49.48 -3.17
C ASN A 98 18.00 -49.02 -1.85
N GLY A 99 17.27 -47.91 -1.90
CA GLY A 99 16.57 -47.33 -0.75
C GLY A 99 17.40 -46.38 0.13
N GLU A 100 18.71 -46.25 -0.09
CA GLU A 100 19.56 -45.28 0.62
C GLU A 100 19.59 -43.93 -0.11
N THR A 101 19.34 -42.83 0.60
CA THR A 101 19.32 -41.47 0.03
C THR A 101 20.73 -40.99 -0.30
N ALA A 102 21.02 -40.92 -1.59
CA ALA A 102 22.28 -40.41 -2.11
C ALA A 102 22.29 -38.88 -2.21
N LEU A 103 21.21 -38.29 -2.75
CA LEU A 103 21.08 -36.86 -2.99
C LEU A 103 19.71 -36.34 -2.56
N THR A 104 19.67 -35.05 -2.23
CA THR A 104 18.47 -34.31 -1.86
C THR A 104 18.43 -32.97 -2.60
N GLY A 105 17.27 -32.31 -2.62
CA GLY A 105 17.13 -31.00 -3.25
C GLY A 105 18.09 -29.93 -2.73
N SER A 106 18.52 -30.00 -1.46
CA SER A 106 19.51 -29.07 -0.90
C SER A 106 20.93 -29.25 -1.43
N ASP A 107 21.21 -30.36 -2.12
CA ASP A 107 22.51 -30.62 -2.73
C ASP A 107 22.65 -29.95 -4.11
N ILE A 108 21.54 -29.48 -4.70
CA ILE A 108 21.46 -28.85 -6.02
C ILE A 108 22.02 -27.42 -5.96
N GLN A 109 22.91 -27.09 -6.89
CA GLN A 109 23.49 -25.74 -7.02
C GLN A 109 22.86 -24.92 -8.13
N THR A 110 22.68 -25.52 -9.31
CA THR A 110 22.08 -24.86 -10.48
C THR A 110 21.26 -25.86 -11.27
N VAL A 111 20.09 -25.45 -11.76
CA VAL A 111 19.33 -26.23 -12.74
C VAL A 111 19.55 -25.62 -14.12
N SER A 112 19.89 -26.46 -15.09
CA SER A 112 20.05 -26.04 -16.48
C SER A 112 18.69 -26.07 -17.19
N ALA A 113 18.59 -25.35 -18.31
CA ALA A 113 17.37 -25.36 -19.12
C ALA A 113 16.93 -26.79 -19.44
N ALA A 114 15.63 -27.05 -19.29
CA ALA A 114 15.05 -28.33 -19.64
C ALA A 114 15.17 -28.62 -21.15
N GLU A 115 15.50 -29.85 -21.49
CA GLU A 115 15.64 -30.30 -22.87
C GLU A 115 14.51 -31.26 -23.24
N VAL A 116 13.89 -31.08 -24.40
CA VAL A 116 12.82 -31.95 -24.91
C VAL A 116 13.12 -32.41 -26.33
N THR A 117 13.22 -33.72 -26.52
CA THR A 117 13.46 -34.35 -27.83
C THR A 117 12.37 -35.38 -28.13
N GLY A 118 11.46 -35.02 -29.03
CA GLY A 118 10.30 -35.86 -29.34
C GLY A 118 9.40 -35.98 -28.12
N ASN A 119 9.23 -37.19 -27.58
CA ASN A 119 8.45 -37.44 -26.36
C ASN A 119 9.32 -37.67 -25.12
N ARG A 120 10.63 -37.42 -25.21
CA ARG A 120 11.57 -37.55 -24.08
C ARG A 120 11.96 -36.17 -23.56
N TRP A 121 12.18 -36.10 -22.26
CA TRP A 121 12.60 -34.90 -21.56
C TRP A 121 13.78 -35.19 -20.65
N SER A 122 14.63 -34.18 -20.42
CA SER A 122 15.67 -34.19 -19.40
C SER A 122 15.78 -32.81 -18.74
N VAL A 123 16.12 -32.82 -17.46
CA VAL A 123 16.40 -31.62 -16.66
C VAL A 123 17.78 -31.82 -16.03
N PRO A 124 18.83 -31.26 -16.65
CA PRO A 124 20.19 -31.33 -16.10
C PRO A 124 20.33 -30.36 -14.91
N PHE A 125 21.07 -30.77 -13.89
CA PHE A 125 21.41 -29.93 -12.75
C PHE A 125 22.81 -30.26 -12.23
N SER A 126 23.42 -29.29 -11.56
CA SER A 126 24.72 -29.46 -10.93
C SER A 126 24.60 -29.60 -9.43
N VAL A 127 25.48 -30.38 -8.82
CA VAL A 127 25.66 -30.49 -7.37
C VAL A 127 27.08 -30.11 -6.97
N ASN A 128 27.26 -29.73 -5.72
CA ASN A 128 28.59 -29.44 -5.21
C ASN A 128 29.46 -30.71 -5.08
N THR A 129 30.78 -30.54 -4.99
CA THR A 129 31.73 -31.68 -4.89
C THR A 129 31.48 -32.57 -3.67
N ALA A 130 31.00 -32.02 -2.55
CA ALA A 130 30.71 -32.81 -1.35
C ALA A 130 29.52 -33.77 -1.58
N ALA A 131 28.46 -33.28 -2.21
CA ALA A 131 27.31 -34.07 -2.62
C ALA A 131 27.66 -35.11 -3.70
N ALA A 132 28.47 -34.73 -4.70
CA ALA A 132 28.98 -35.66 -5.72
C ALA A 132 29.77 -36.82 -5.10
N ASN A 133 30.63 -36.54 -4.11
CA ASN A 133 31.39 -37.57 -3.39
C ASN A 133 30.49 -38.46 -2.54
N LYS A 134 29.51 -37.88 -1.84
CA LYS A 134 28.51 -38.64 -1.08
C LYS A 134 27.72 -39.57 -2.01
N PHE A 135 27.31 -39.09 -3.17
CA PHE A 135 26.60 -39.90 -4.16
C PHE A 135 27.44 -41.08 -4.64
N ALA A 136 28.71 -40.84 -5.00
CA ALA A 136 29.63 -41.90 -5.39
C ALA A 136 29.90 -42.92 -4.28
N GLN A 137 29.93 -42.47 -3.02
CA GLN A 137 30.10 -43.36 -1.87
C GLN A 137 28.89 -44.30 -1.69
N VAL A 138 27.67 -43.79 -1.81
CA VAL A 138 26.45 -44.61 -1.75
C VAL A 138 26.37 -45.57 -2.95
N ALA A 139 26.81 -45.12 -4.13
CA ALA A 139 26.84 -45.89 -5.37
C ALA A 139 27.90 -47.00 -5.40
N GLN A 140 28.91 -46.94 -4.53
CA GLN A 140 30.10 -47.76 -4.63
C GLN A 140 29.78 -49.26 -4.56
N GLY A 141 30.22 -50.02 -5.58
CA GLY A 141 29.98 -51.46 -5.68
C GLY A 141 28.57 -51.86 -6.10
N GLN A 142 27.71 -50.90 -6.46
CA GLN A 142 26.33 -51.14 -6.86
C GLN A 142 26.13 -51.03 -8.39
N ALA A 143 27.12 -51.46 -9.17
CA ALA A 143 27.06 -51.40 -10.63
C ALA A 143 25.81 -52.10 -11.19
N GLY A 144 25.09 -51.41 -12.08
CA GLY A 144 23.84 -51.88 -12.68
C GLY A 144 22.59 -51.70 -11.81
N ALA A 145 22.71 -51.14 -10.60
CA ALA A 145 21.55 -50.68 -9.82
C ALA A 145 20.86 -49.48 -10.51
N THR A 146 19.63 -49.18 -10.11
CA THR A 146 18.91 -47.97 -10.54
C THR A 146 19.06 -46.85 -9.52
N VAL A 147 19.05 -45.62 -10.01
CA VAL A 147 18.96 -44.41 -9.17
C VAL A 147 17.51 -43.96 -9.17
N ASP A 148 16.76 -44.33 -8.14
CA ASP A 148 15.34 -43.97 -8.03
C ASP A 148 15.21 -42.52 -7.56
N MET A 149 14.71 -41.66 -8.44
CA MET A 149 14.53 -40.24 -8.20
C MET A 149 13.06 -39.95 -7.89
N TYR A 150 12.82 -39.34 -6.73
CA TYR A 150 11.51 -39.01 -6.21
C TYR A 150 11.31 -37.51 -6.13
N LEU A 151 10.08 -37.08 -6.41
CA LEU A 151 9.60 -35.75 -6.10
C LEU A 151 8.30 -35.87 -5.30
N ASP A 152 8.29 -35.30 -4.10
CA ASP A 152 7.16 -35.41 -3.15
C ASP A 152 6.70 -36.87 -2.97
N ASP A 153 7.68 -37.75 -2.72
CA ASP A 153 7.54 -39.21 -2.54
C ASP A 153 7.00 -39.98 -3.77
N LYS A 154 6.81 -39.33 -4.92
CA LYS A 154 6.44 -39.97 -6.19
C LYS A 154 7.68 -40.23 -7.03
N LEU A 155 7.83 -41.47 -7.51
CA LEU A 155 8.92 -41.84 -8.42
C LEU A 155 8.73 -41.10 -9.76
N ILE A 156 9.72 -40.29 -10.15
CA ILE A 156 9.70 -39.51 -11.40
C ILE A 156 10.71 -40.00 -12.44
N SER A 157 11.80 -40.63 -12.01
CA SER A 157 12.82 -41.17 -12.89
C SER A 157 13.58 -42.31 -12.19
N SER A 158 14.10 -43.26 -12.97
CA SER A 158 14.87 -44.41 -12.47
C SER A 158 15.94 -44.84 -13.49
N PRO A 159 16.93 -43.99 -13.81
CA PRO A 159 18.02 -44.34 -14.72
C PRO A 159 18.93 -45.41 -14.11
N GLN A 160 19.65 -46.13 -14.98
CA GLN A 160 20.71 -47.03 -14.52
C GLN A 160 21.92 -46.23 -14.04
N LEU A 161 22.52 -46.71 -12.95
CA LEU A 161 23.73 -46.15 -12.37
C LEU A 161 24.91 -46.26 -13.34
N ASP A 162 25.60 -45.14 -13.56
CA ASP A 162 26.82 -45.12 -14.38
C ASP A 162 27.95 -45.94 -13.73
N ALA A 163 28.74 -46.62 -14.56
CA ALA A 163 29.83 -47.47 -14.09
C ALA A 163 30.95 -46.68 -13.39
N GLY A 164 31.20 -45.43 -13.78
CA GLY A 164 32.14 -44.54 -13.10
C GLY A 164 31.67 -44.21 -11.69
N LEU A 165 30.38 -43.90 -11.52
CA LEU A 165 29.77 -43.63 -10.21
C LEU A 165 29.86 -44.86 -9.30
N ALA A 166 29.58 -46.05 -9.84
CA ALA A 166 29.70 -47.32 -9.11
C ALA A 166 31.15 -47.67 -8.69
N ASN A 167 32.15 -47.09 -9.36
CA ASN A 167 33.57 -47.22 -9.03
C ASN A 167 34.07 -46.12 -8.08
N GLY A 168 33.18 -45.27 -7.55
CA GLY A 168 33.52 -44.21 -6.62
C GLY A 168 33.98 -42.90 -7.27
N VAL A 169 33.77 -42.73 -8.58
CA VAL A 169 34.05 -41.46 -9.27
C VAL A 169 32.82 -40.57 -9.17
N GLY A 170 32.90 -39.49 -8.39
CA GLY A 170 31.82 -38.51 -8.27
C GLY A 170 31.55 -37.77 -9.57
N SER A 171 30.27 -37.56 -9.89
CA SER A 171 29.82 -36.66 -10.95
C SER A 171 29.12 -35.45 -10.32
N THR A 172 29.50 -34.25 -10.77
CA THR A 172 28.81 -33.01 -10.40
C THR A 172 27.61 -32.73 -11.31
N ASP A 173 27.62 -33.29 -12.52
CA ASP A 173 26.53 -33.13 -13.49
C ASP A 173 25.61 -34.34 -13.41
N ILE A 174 24.33 -34.07 -13.16
CA ILE A 174 23.29 -35.06 -12.97
C ILE A 174 22.08 -34.64 -13.80
N GLU A 175 21.29 -35.58 -14.26
CA GLU A 175 20.04 -35.29 -14.94
C GLU A 175 18.89 -36.10 -14.36
N VAL A 176 17.71 -35.48 -14.33
CA VAL A 176 16.46 -36.21 -14.22
C VAL A 176 15.90 -36.34 -15.63
N SER A 177 15.63 -37.55 -16.11
CA SER A 177 15.10 -37.76 -17.46
C SER A 177 13.93 -38.75 -17.49
N GLY A 178 13.09 -38.64 -18.52
CA GLY A 178 11.88 -39.45 -18.65
C GLY A 178 11.28 -39.42 -20.05
N GLY A 179 10.13 -40.08 -20.19
CA GLY A 179 9.40 -40.14 -21.45
C GLY A 179 7.89 -40.06 -21.22
N GLU A 180 7.22 -39.32 -22.10
CA GLU A 180 5.78 -39.06 -22.03
C GLU A 180 5.04 -39.56 -23.28
N GLN A 181 3.71 -39.49 -23.25
CA GLN A 181 2.86 -39.92 -24.37
C GLN A 181 2.93 -38.99 -25.59
N SER A 182 3.32 -37.73 -25.39
CA SER A 182 3.42 -36.74 -26.44
C SER A 182 4.54 -35.74 -26.16
N LYS A 183 4.95 -34.99 -27.19
CA LYS A 183 5.90 -33.88 -27.03
C LYS A 183 5.39 -32.83 -26.06
N GLN A 184 4.11 -32.47 -26.15
CA GLN A 184 3.51 -31.47 -25.26
C GLN A 184 3.53 -31.94 -23.79
N ALA A 185 3.18 -33.20 -23.53
CA ALA A 185 3.25 -33.75 -22.17
C ALA A 185 4.71 -33.77 -21.65
N ALA A 186 5.69 -34.05 -22.52
CA ALA A 186 7.10 -33.96 -22.16
C ALA A 186 7.52 -32.51 -21.83
N GLU A 187 7.07 -31.51 -22.60
CA GLU A 187 7.31 -30.09 -22.33
C GLU A 187 6.70 -29.66 -20.98
N GLU A 188 5.47 -30.04 -20.70
CA GLU A 188 4.80 -29.78 -19.42
C GLU A 188 5.54 -30.43 -18.25
N LYS A 189 5.94 -31.71 -18.39
CA LYS A 189 6.67 -32.44 -17.36
C LYS A 189 8.05 -31.86 -17.11
N ALA A 190 8.80 -31.53 -18.16
CA ALA A 190 10.12 -30.94 -18.04
C ALA A 190 10.07 -29.57 -17.35
N THR A 191 9.06 -28.76 -17.69
CA THR A 191 8.82 -27.45 -17.05
C THR A 191 8.48 -27.60 -15.58
N GLU A 192 7.61 -28.55 -15.22
CA GLU A 192 7.27 -28.87 -13.82
C GLU A 192 8.51 -29.24 -13.00
N ILE A 193 9.30 -30.21 -13.48
CA ILE A 193 10.50 -30.68 -12.79
C ILE A 193 11.55 -29.56 -12.69
N HIS A 194 11.83 -28.86 -13.79
CA HIS A 194 12.76 -27.73 -13.79
C HIS A 194 12.37 -26.66 -12.76
N THR A 195 11.11 -26.24 -12.76
CA THR A 195 10.58 -25.21 -11.86
C THR A 195 10.75 -25.61 -10.39
N VAL A 196 10.43 -26.86 -10.06
CA VAL A 196 10.51 -27.35 -8.68
C VAL A 196 11.96 -27.50 -8.23
N LEU A 197 12.84 -28.05 -9.06
CA LEU A 197 14.27 -28.19 -8.73
C LEU A 197 14.97 -26.84 -8.57
N GLU A 198 14.67 -25.86 -9.44
CA GLU A 198 15.29 -24.52 -9.41
C GLU A 198 14.83 -23.69 -8.21
N SER A 199 13.55 -23.83 -7.83
CA SER A 199 13.00 -23.13 -6.67
C SER A 199 13.37 -23.77 -5.33
N GLY A 200 13.62 -25.08 -5.31
CA GLY A 200 13.85 -25.85 -4.10
C GLY A 200 12.57 -26.26 -3.36
N ALA A 201 12.77 -26.97 -2.25
CA ALA A 201 11.68 -27.48 -1.42
C ALA A 201 11.19 -26.42 -0.43
N LEU A 202 9.88 -26.39 -0.19
CA LEU A 202 9.29 -25.62 0.90
C LEU A 202 9.66 -26.26 2.25
N PRO A 203 10.12 -25.46 3.23
CA PRO A 203 10.49 -25.99 4.56
C PRO A 203 9.27 -26.43 5.38
N VAL A 204 8.08 -25.96 5.01
CA VAL A 204 6.81 -26.19 5.70
C VAL A 204 5.71 -26.40 4.67
N LYS A 205 4.72 -27.23 5.01
CA LYS A 205 3.54 -27.42 4.17
C LYS A 205 2.63 -26.21 4.26
N LEU A 206 1.99 -25.89 3.15
CA LEU A 206 1.03 -24.82 3.06
C LEU A 206 -0.17 -25.25 2.23
N HIS A 207 -1.29 -24.57 2.44
CA HIS A 207 -2.52 -24.76 1.69
C HIS A 207 -3.10 -23.41 1.30
N ILE A 208 -3.92 -23.41 0.26
CA ILE A 208 -4.55 -22.19 -0.23
C ILE A 208 -5.72 -21.85 0.69
N SER A 209 -5.65 -20.71 1.37
CA SER A 209 -6.70 -20.21 2.26
C SER A 209 -7.66 -19.23 1.58
N GLY A 210 -7.23 -18.60 0.47
CA GLY A 210 -8.07 -17.68 -0.29
C GLY A 210 -7.54 -17.42 -1.70
N VAL A 211 -8.46 -17.17 -2.63
CA VAL A 211 -8.15 -16.82 -4.01
C VAL A 211 -9.06 -15.69 -4.46
N ASN A 212 -8.47 -14.56 -4.82
CA ASN A 212 -9.15 -13.44 -5.42
C ASN A 212 -8.55 -13.19 -6.81
N SER A 213 -9.38 -12.87 -7.79
CA SER A 213 -8.89 -12.44 -9.10
C SER A 213 -9.76 -11.33 -9.66
N VAL A 214 -9.11 -10.43 -10.38
CA VAL A 214 -9.72 -9.32 -11.09
C VAL A 214 -9.20 -9.41 -12.52
N SER A 215 -10.07 -9.38 -13.53
CA SER A 215 -9.60 -9.39 -14.92
C SER A 215 -8.87 -8.08 -15.25
N ALA A 216 -7.86 -8.15 -16.13
CA ALA A 216 -7.13 -6.96 -16.61
C ALA A 216 -8.09 -5.92 -17.23
N GLU A 217 -9.12 -6.37 -17.95
CA GLU A 217 -10.15 -5.48 -18.50
C GLU A 217 -10.89 -4.68 -17.41
N LEU A 218 -11.28 -5.37 -16.32
CA LEU A 218 -11.99 -4.73 -15.23
C LEU A 218 -11.07 -3.77 -14.44
N GLY A 219 -9.80 -4.12 -14.30
CA GLY A 219 -8.77 -3.22 -13.74
C GLY A 219 -8.63 -1.93 -14.55
N ALA A 220 -8.52 -2.02 -15.88
CA ALA A 220 -8.44 -0.86 -16.77
C ALA A 220 -9.71 0.02 -16.73
N GLU A 221 -10.89 -0.60 -16.63
CA GLU A 221 -12.15 0.13 -16.41
C GLU A 221 -12.13 0.87 -15.06
N PHE A 222 -11.64 0.23 -13.99
CA PHE A 222 -11.51 0.85 -12.67
C PHE A 222 -10.51 2.00 -12.65
N GLU A 223 -9.34 1.83 -13.27
CA GLU A 223 -8.32 2.87 -13.39
C GLU A 223 -8.91 4.14 -14.05
N SER A 224 -9.57 3.96 -15.19
CA SER A 224 -10.25 5.03 -15.91
C SER A 224 -11.37 5.67 -15.09
N GLY A 225 -12.20 4.84 -14.44
CA GLY A 225 -13.31 5.29 -13.61
C GLY A 225 -12.85 6.11 -12.40
N VAL A 226 -11.75 5.69 -11.76
CA VAL A 226 -11.14 6.39 -10.63
C VAL A 226 -10.61 7.76 -11.04
N LEU A 227 -9.90 7.86 -12.16
CA LEU A 227 -9.38 9.14 -12.65
C LEU A 227 -10.52 10.14 -12.91
N ILE A 228 -11.61 9.67 -13.52
CA ILE A 228 -12.82 10.47 -13.75
C ILE A 228 -13.47 10.88 -12.42
N ALA A 229 -13.66 9.93 -11.50
CA ALA A 229 -14.29 10.20 -10.20
C ALA A 229 -13.46 11.20 -9.37
N GLY A 230 -12.14 11.05 -9.33
CA GLY A 230 -11.23 11.96 -8.64
C GLY A 230 -11.28 13.37 -9.24
N PHE A 231 -11.28 13.49 -10.57
CA PHE A 231 -11.40 14.77 -11.26
C PHE A 231 -12.75 15.45 -10.97
N LEU A 232 -13.86 14.71 -11.05
CA LEU A 232 -15.20 15.22 -10.74
C LEU A 232 -15.33 15.64 -9.27
N ALA A 233 -14.74 14.90 -8.33
CA ALA A 233 -14.71 15.26 -6.92
C ALA A 233 -13.95 16.58 -6.69
N LEU A 234 -12.79 16.76 -7.33
CA LEU A 234 -12.03 18.00 -7.26
C LEU A 234 -12.81 19.19 -7.84
N LEU A 235 -13.48 19.01 -8.98
CA LEU A 235 -14.36 20.05 -9.56
C LEU A 235 -15.52 20.41 -8.63
N ALA A 236 -16.16 19.42 -8.01
CA ALA A 236 -17.25 19.64 -7.06
C ALA A 236 -16.76 20.45 -5.85
N ILE A 237 -15.59 20.11 -5.30
CA ILE A 237 -14.94 20.86 -4.22
C ILE A 237 -14.69 22.31 -4.63
N VAL A 238 -14.07 22.53 -5.79
CA VAL A 238 -13.79 23.88 -6.31
C VAL A 238 -15.09 24.70 -6.43
N ALA A 239 -16.16 24.09 -6.96
CA ALA A 239 -17.45 24.73 -7.11
C ALA A 239 -18.05 25.14 -5.75
N VAL A 240 -18.05 24.24 -4.77
CA VAL A 240 -18.58 24.52 -3.42
C VAL A 240 -17.83 25.68 -2.75
N ILE A 241 -16.49 25.67 -2.82
CA ILE A 241 -15.65 26.70 -2.21
C ILE A 241 -15.81 28.05 -2.92
N ALA A 242 -15.90 28.03 -4.25
CA ALA A 242 -16.15 29.24 -5.04
C ALA A 242 -17.51 29.85 -4.72
N ILE A 243 -18.56 29.03 -4.58
CA ILE A 243 -19.91 29.49 -4.20
C ILE A 243 -19.91 30.06 -2.78
N LYS A 244 -19.22 29.40 -1.83
CA LYS A 244 -19.17 29.82 -0.43
C LYS A 244 -18.41 31.13 -0.24
N TYR A 245 -17.19 31.26 -0.76
CA TYR A 245 -16.31 32.38 -0.44
C TYR A 245 -16.35 33.52 -1.46
N LYS A 246 -16.75 33.27 -2.71
CA LYS A 246 -16.91 34.27 -3.78
C LYS A 246 -15.71 35.21 -4.01
N SER A 247 -14.52 34.82 -3.53
CA SER A 247 -13.31 35.62 -3.55
C SER A 247 -12.13 34.75 -4.00
N PRO A 248 -11.55 35.01 -5.19
CA PRO A 248 -10.42 34.23 -5.71
C PRO A 248 -9.24 34.14 -4.74
N SER A 249 -9.02 35.20 -3.94
CA SER A 249 -7.93 35.24 -2.95
C SER A 249 -8.11 34.28 -1.77
N LEU A 250 -9.31 33.76 -1.54
CA LEU A 250 -9.55 32.69 -0.54
C LEU A 250 -9.61 31.32 -1.21
N VAL A 251 -10.17 31.26 -2.42
CA VAL A 251 -10.40 30.01 -3.15
C VAL A 251 -9.09 29.41 -3.69
N ILE A 252 -8.22 30.22 -4.31
CA ILE A 252 -6.98 29.74 -4.95
C ILE A 252 -6.03 29.05 -3.94
N PRO A 253 -5.72 29.63 -2.77
CA PRO A 253 -4.82 29.01 -1.81
C PRO A 253 -5.35 27.67 -1.30
N ILE A 254 -6.67 27.57 -1.05
CA ILE A 254 -7.31 26.30 -0.67
C ILE A 254 -7.01 25.24 -1.73
N ILE A 255 -7.35 25.51 -3.00
CA ILE A 255 -7.14 24.58 -4.11
C ILE A 255 -5.66 24.18 -4.22
N VAL A 256 -4.74 25.15 -4.20
CA VAL A 256 -3.30 24.90 -4.31
C VAL A 256 -2.81 24.00 -3.18
N THR A 257 -3.24 24.25 -1.94
CA THR A 257 -2.85 23.43 -0.79
C THR A 257 -3.49 22.04 -0.82
N SER A 258 -4.73 21.89 -1.29
CA SER A 258 -5.37 20.58 -1.48
C SER A 258 -4.69 19.75 -2.58
N VAL A 259 -4.37 20.34 -3.73
CA VAL A 259 -3.61 19.64 -4.78
C VAL A 259 -2.21 19.27 -4.30
N SER A 260 -1.57 20.16 -3.54
CA SER A 260 -0.28 19.88 -2.91
C SER A 260 -0.37 18.69 -1.94
N GLU A 261 -1.45 18.57 -1.18
CA GLU A 261 -1.68 17.45 -0.27
C GLU A 261 -1.78 16.11 -1.01
N VAL A 262 -2.50 16.07 -2.14
CA VAL A 262 -2.58 14.86 -2.98
C VAL A 262 -1.19 14.45 -3.47
N ILE A 263 -0.40 15.42 -3.96
CA ILE A 263 0.97 15.16 -4.44
C ILE A 263 1.84 14.61 -3.29
N LEU A 264 1.68 15.10 -2.07
CA LEU A 264 2.41 14.60 -0.91
C LEU A 264 2.03 13.16 -0.58
N ILE A 265 0.74 12.80 -0.64
CA ILE A 265 0.27 11.43 -0.42
C ILE A 265 0.79 10.49 -1.52
N LEU A 266 0.74 10.91 -2.78
CA LEU A 266 1.29 10.13 -3.90
C LEU A 266 2.81 9.97 -3.79
N GLY A 267 3.52 11.02 -3.36
CA GLY A 267 4.95 10.94 -3.08
C GLY A 267 5.28 9.99 -1.94
N PHE A 268 4.48 9.97 -0.88
CA PHE A 268 4.60 8.97 0.17
C PHE A 268 4.42 7.55 -0.38
N ALA A 269 3.36 7.34 -1.18
CA ALA A 269 3.09 6.03 -1.77
C ALA A 269 4.24 5.55 -2.66
N SER A 270 4.78 6.45 -3.48
CA SER A 270 5.93 6.18 -4.34
C SER A 270 7.20 5.85 -3.53
N LEU A 271 7.56 6.66 -2.53
CA LEU A 271 8.76 6.46 -1.71
C LEU A 271 8.74 5.19 -0.86
N THR A 272 7.55 4.76 -0.45
CA THR A 272 7.36 3.58 0.39
C THR A 272 7.01 2.32 -0.41
N HIS A 273 6.90 2.44 -1.73
CA HIS A 273 6.40 1.38 -2.61
C HIS A 273 5.04 0.84 -2.15
N TRP A 274 4.18 1.74 -1.67
CA TRP A 274 2.84 1.40 -1.23
C TRP A 274 1.93 1.14 -2.44
N ASN A 275 1.23 0.00 -2.44
CA ASN A 275 0.24 -0.33 -3.46
C ASN A 275 -0.99 0.59 -3.32
N LEU A 276 -1.30 1.34 -4.36
CA LEU A 276 -2.53 2.10 -4.49
C LEU A 276 -3.64 1.19 -5.03
N ASP A 277 -4.43 0.63 -4.13
CA ASP A 277 -5.68 -0.07 -4.45
C ASP A 277 -6.88 0.87 -4.43
N LEU A 278 -8.08 0.34 -4.74
CA LEU A 278 -9.30 1.14 -4.79
C LEU A 278 -9.65 1.77 -3.43
N ALA A 279 -9.37 1.05 -2.34
CA ALA A 279 -9.56 1.53 -0.97
C ALA A 279 -8.61 2.70 -0.65
N ALA A 280 -7.34 2.59 -1.02
CA ALA A 280 -6.33 3.64 -0.86
C ALA A 280 -6.73 4.92 -1.58
N ILE A 281 -7.28 4.82 -2.79
CA ILE A 281 -7.79 5.97 -3.55
C ILE A 281 -8.98 6.62 -2.85
N ALA A 282 -9.93 5.83 -2.35
CA ALA A 282 -11.03 6.35 -1.54
C ALA A 282 -10.50 7.11 -0.31
N GLY A 283 -9.41 6.65 0.30
CA GLY A 283 -8.75 7.32 1.43
C GLY A 283 -8.07 8.63 1.03
N ILE A 284 -7.49 8.72 -0.19
CA ILE A 284 -6.99 9.98 -0.75
C ILE A 284 -8.14 10.97 -0.93
N ILE A 285 -9.27 10.54 -1.49
CA ILE A 285 -10.47 11.38 -1.67
C ILE A 285 -10.99 11.87 -0.31
N ALA A 286 -11.05 10.98 0.69
CA ALA A 286 -11.44 11.34 2.05
C ALA A 286 -10.47 12.36 2.68
N ALA A 287 -9.16 12.18 2.50
CA ALA A 287 -8.13 13.11 2.97
C ALA A 287 -8.25 14.50 2.32
N ILE A 288 -8.58 14.57 1.02
CA ILE A 288 -8.85 15.85 0.35
C ILE A 288 -10.09 16.52 0.97
N GLY A 289 -11.15 15.75 1.21
CA GLY A 289 -12.40 16.26 1.78
C GLY A 289 -12.20 16.87 3.17
N THR A 290 -11.50 16.16 4.07
CA THR A 290 -11.14 16.68 5.40
C THR A 290 -10.12 17.81 5.31
N GLY A 291 -9.20 17.74 4.35
CA GLY A 291 -8.37 18.82 3.82
C GLY A 291 -9.06 20.17 3.71
N VAL A 292 -10.05 20.16 2.84
CA VAL A 292 -10.85 21.32 2.51
C VAL A 292 -11.70 21.77 3.69
N ASP A 293 -12.29 20.84 4.44
CA ASP A 293 -13.10 21.16 5.63
C ASP A 293 -12.29 21.90 6.69
N ASP A 294 -11.06 21.43 6.99
CA ASP A 294 -10.14 22.10 7.90
C ASP A 294 -9.85 23.54 7.44
N GLN A 295 -9.57 23.71 6.15
CA GLN A 295 -9.26 25.02 5.58
C GLN A 295 -10.48 25.95 5.59
N ILE A 296 -11.68 25.41 5.40
CA ILE A 296 -12.94 26.11 5.58
C ILE A 296 -13.11 26.59 7.02
N VAL A 297 -12.90 25.71 8.00
CA VAL A 297 -12.98 26.05 9.44
C VAL A 297 -11.96 27.13 9.79
N MET A 298 -10.73 27.01 9.31
CA MET A 298 -9.70 28.05 9.49
C MET A 298 -10.11 29.37 8.88
N THR A 299 -10.63 29.35 7.65
CA THR A 299 -11.09 30.56 6.96
C THR A 299 -12.23 31.23 7.72
N ASP A 300 -13.24 30.45 8.14
CA ASP A 300 -14.42 30.95 8.83
C ASP A 300 -14.08 31.50 10.22
N GLU A 301 -13.24 30.80 11.00
CA GLU A 301 -12.80 31.25 12.33
C GLU A 301 -11.99 32.54 12.25
N VAL A 302 -11.10 32.65 11.25
CA VAL A 302 -10.28 33.86 11.07
C VAL A 302 -11.13 35.04 10.59
N LEU A 303 -12.13 34.80 9.72
CA LEU A 303 -13.05 35.83 9.22
C LEU A 303 -14.18 36.20 10.20
N ALA A 304 -14.38 35.46 11.29
CA ALA A 304 -15.47 35.69 12.26
C ALA A 304 -15.51 37.15 12.77
N ARG A 305 -16.62 37.86 12.62
CA ARG A 305 -16.63 39.30 12.95
C ARG A 305 -16.71 39.54 14.47
N ARG A 306 -15.63 40.06 15.08
CA ARG A 306 -15.73 40.86 16.31
C ARG A 306 -14.47 41.71 16.57
N ASP A 307 -14.76 42.98 16.83
CA ASP A 307 -13.92 44.07 17.32
C ASP A 307 -12.68 44.49 16.52
N ARG A 308 -12.60 45.80 16.22
CA ARG A 308 -11.58 46.40 15.35
C ARG A 308 -10.30 46.81 16.09
N SER A 309 -10.27 46.72 17.42
CA SER A 309 -9.26 47.43 18.20
C SER A 309 -7.89 46.73 18.27
N ASP A 310 -7.78 45.44 17.93
CA ASP A 310 -6.48 44.73 18.03
C ASP A 310 -6.27 43.61 17.01
N ARG A 311 -6.27 43.98 15.71
CA ARG A 311 -6.35 43.04 14.58
C ARG A 311 -5.24 41.97 14.53
N LYS A 312 -4.01 42.27 14.97
CA LYS A 312 -2.88 41.32 14.90
C LYS A 312 -2.97 40.23 15.98
N ASN A 313 -3.25 40.61 17.22
CA ASN A 313 -3.39 39.66 18.34
C ASN A 313 -4.64 38.78 18.18
N ILE A 314 -5.71 39.36 17.62
CA ILE A 314 -6.97 38.64 17.35
C ILE A 314 -6.77 37.57 16.26
N VAL A 315 -6.09 37.89 15.15
CA VAL A 315 -5.84 36.91 14.06
C VAL A 315 -5.01 35.73 14.57
N LYS A 316 -3.92 35.98 15.30
CA LYS A 316 -3.08 34.91 15.87
C LYS A 316 -3.84 34.00 16.83
N SER A 317 -4.66 34.58 17.71
CA SER A 317 -5.48 33.81 18.65
C SER A 317 -6.50 32.92 17.95
N ARG A 318 -7.09 33.39 16.86
CA ARG A 318 -8.07 32.64 16.06
C ARG A 318 -7.43 31.53 15.24
N ILE A 319 -6.28 31.78 14.63
CA ILE A 319 -5.49 30.74 13.97
C ILE A 319 -5.17 29.63 14.98
N LYS A 320 -4.72 29.98 16.20
CA LYS A 320 -4.48 28.98 17.26
C LYS A 320 -5.73 28.17 17.62
N ARG A 321 -6.90 28.81 17.70
CA ARG A 321 -8.17 28.13 17.96
C ARG A 321 -8.59 27.22 16.82
N ALA A 322 -8.44 27.66 15.57
CA ALA A 322 -8.71 26.85 14.40
C ALA A 322 -7.78 25.62 14.35
N PHE A 323 -6.48 25.80 14.62
CA PHE A 323 -5.56 24.68 14.76
C PHE A 323 -5.98 23.69 15.84
N PHE A 324 -6.46 24.15 16.99
CA PHE A 324 -6.97 23.25 18.03
C PHE A 324 -8.12 22.38 17.51
N ILE A 325 -9.06 22.95 16.74
CA ILE A 325 -10.17 22.21 16.12
C ILE A 325 -9.64 21.18 15.12
N VAL A 326 -8.72 21.59 14.25
CA VAL A 326 -8.10 20.74 13.22
C VAL A 326 -7.31 19.57 13.85
N TYR A 327 -6.47 19.85 14.84
CA TYR A 327 -5.72 18.81 15.55
C TYR A 327 -6.65 17.82 16.28
N ALA A 328 -7.71 18.32 16.90
CA ALA A 328 -8.70 17.46 17.56
C ALA A 328 -9.43 16.56 16.55
N SER A 329 -9.91 17.13 15.44
CA SER A 329 -10.57 16.41 14.35
C SER A 329 -9.66 15.32 13.78
N ALA A 330 -8.42 15.66 13.44
CA ALA A 330 -7.48 14.69 12.93
C ALA A 330 -7.11 13.60 13.95
N GLY A 331 -7.02 13.94 15.24
CA GLY A 331 -6.86 12.95 16.31
C GLY A 331 -8.00 11.93 16.32
N THR A 332 -9.24 12.37 16.13
CA THR A 332 -10.40 11.45 16.04
C THR A 332 -10.35 10.59 14.78
N LEU A 333 -9.95 11.16 13.64
CA LEU A 333 -9.81 10.44 12.38
C LEU A 333 -8.71 9.37 12.48
N ILE A 334 -7.54 9.73 13.02
CA ILE A 334 -6.44 8.76 13.21
C ILE A 334 -6.89 7.66 14.16
N ALA A 335 -7.54 8.00 15.28
CA ALA A 335 -8.07 7.02 16.22
C ALA A 335 -9.10 6.06 15.58
N ALA A 336 -9.94 6.57 14.67
CA ALA A 336 -10.90 5.75 13.93
C ALA A 336 -10.24 4.82 12.90
N MET A 337 -9.12 5.23 12.31
CA MET A 337 -8.38 4.43 11.31
C MET A 337 -7.43 3.41 11.92
N LEU A 338 -7.00 3.59 13.19
CA LEU A 338 -6.05 2.70 13.85
C LEU A 338 -6.48 1.22 13.89
N PRO A 339 -7.73 0.86 14.26
CA PRO A 339 -8.16 -0.53 14.25
C PRO A 339 -8.11 -1.15 12.85
N LEU A 340 -8.45 -0.36 11.83
CA LEU A 340 -8.48 -0.79 10.43
C LEU A 340 -7.06 -1.06 9.91
N ALA A 341 -6.13 -0.16 10.20
CA ALA A 341 -4.72 -0.33 9.88
C ALA A 341 -4.12 -1.53 10.64
N TYR A 342 -4.39 -1.65 11.95
CA TYR A 342 -3.86 -2.74 12.78
C TYR A 342 -4.32 -4.12 12.28
N ILE A 343 -5.61 -4.27 11.99
CA ILE A 343 -6.17 -5.52 11.44
C ILE A 343 -5.50 -5.85 10.10
N GLY A 344 -5.33 -4.83 9.25
CA GLY A 344 -4.61 -4.94 8.00
C GLY A 344 -3.21 -5.51 8.10
N PHE A 345 -2.39 -4.91 8.97
CA PHE A 345 -1.01 -5.32 9.17
C PHE A 345 -0.87 -6.66 9.92
N SER A 346 -1.87 -7.06 10.71
CA SER A 346 -1.82 -8.30 11.52
C SER A 346 -2.49 -9.50 10.86
N ARG A 347 -3.52 -9.31 10.03
CA ARG A 347 -4.33 -10.39 9.43
C ARG A 347 -4.31 -10.39 7.90
N GLY A 348 -3.48 -9.54 7.29
CA GLY A 348 -3.38 -9.38 5.85
C GLY A 348 -4.66 -8.85 5.19
N ALA A 349 -4.81 -9.12 3.90
CA ALA A 349 -5.88 -8.60 3.05
C ALA A 349 -7.24 -9.33 3.23
N THR A 350 -7.54 -9.86 4.42
CA THR A 350 -8.79 -10.62 4.65
C THR A 350 -9.88 -9.76 5.30
N GLY A 351 -11.12 -9.87 4.80
CA GLY A 351 -12.29 -9.20 5.36
C GLY A 351 -12.11 -7.69 5.48
N ILE A 352 -12.12 -7.19 6.72
CA ILE A 352 -11.94 -5.76 7.04
C ILE A 352 -10.52 -5.27 6.68
N GLY A 353 -9.52 -6.17 6.63
CA GLY A 353 -8.14 -5.87 6.25
C GLY A 353 -7.97 -5.41 4.80
N MET A 354 -8.96 -5.62 3.91
CA MET A 354 -8.95 -5.02 2.57
C MET A 354 -9.05 -3.48 2.60
N LEU A 355 -9.51 -2.90 3.70
CA LEU A 355 -9.62 -1.45 3.86
C LEU A 355 -8.36 -0.81 4.46
N THR A 356 -7.25 -1.55 4.54
CA THR A 356 -5.97 -1.05 5.06
C THR A 356 -5.42 0.08 4.21
N GLY A 357 -5.53 -0.04 2.88
CA GLY A 357 -5.19 1.03 1.94
C GLY A 357 -5.90 2.33 2.31
N PHE A 358 -7.22 2.27 2.51
CA PHE A 358 -8.04 3.40 2.93
C PHE A 358 -7.55 4.01 4.25
N ALA A 359 -7.31 3.18 5.27
CA ALA A 359 -6.85 3.64 6.57
C ALA A 359 -5.50 4.38 6.48
N VAL A 360 -4.53 3.78 5.80
CA VAL A 360 -3.16 4.30 5.69
C VAL A 360 -3.15 5.61 4.90
N THR A 361 -3.78 5.68 3.73
CA THR A 361 -3.77 6.91 2.93
C THR A 361 -4.54 8.04 3.60
N THR A 362 -5.62 7.73 4.32
CA THR A 362 -6.38 8.73 5.10
C THR A 362 -5.53 9.30 6.25
N VAL A 363 -4.80 8.45 6.98
CA VAL A 363 -3.90 8.88 8.06
C VAL A 363 -2.73 9.69 7.51
N VAL A 364 -2.08 9.22 6.45
CA VAL A 364 -0.98 9.94 5.78
C VAL A 364 -1.45 11.29 5.29
N GLY A 365 -2.64 11.36 4.68
CA GLY A 365 -3.27 12.60 4.26
C GLY A 365 -3.49 13.55 5.44
N ALA A 366 -4.12 13.09 6.53
CA ALA A 366 -4.32 13.90 7.73
C ALA A 366 -2.99 14.43 8.31
N LEU A 367 -1.94 13.61 8.34
CA LEU A 367 -0.61 14.01 8.82
C LEU A 367 0.04 15.04 7.88
N ALA A 368 0.05 14.80 6.57
CA ALA A 368 0.54 15.75 5.57
C ALA A 368 -0.21 17.08 5.68
N GLY A 369 -1.51 17.01 5.91
CA GLY A 369 -2.36 18.13 6.21
C GLY A 369 -1.85 18.94 7.39
N ILE A 370 -1.91 18.34 8.56
CA ILE A 370 -1.61 18.97 9.84
C ILE A 370 -0.20 19.57 9.89
N PHE A 371 0.80 18.85 9.37
CA PHE A 371 2.20 19.24 9.51
C PHE A 371 2.69 20.12 8.37
N ILE A 372 2.04 20.10 7.20
CA ILE A 372 2.55 20.78 6.01
C ILE A 372 1.52 21.76 5.47
N THR A 373 0.36 21.30 5.01
CA THR A 373 -0.54 22.16 4.21
C THR A 373 -1.31 23.16 5.07
N ARG A 374 -1.78 22.78 6.27
CA ARG A 374 -2.49 23.70 7.18
C ARG A 374 -1.60 24.81 7.75
N PRO A 375 -0.35 24.55 8.19
CA PRO A 375 0.60 25.60 8.55
C PRO A 375 0.87 26.60 7.42
N VAL A 376 1.05 26.11 6.19
CA VAL A 376 1.24 26.98 5.01
C VAL A 376 -0.01 27.81 4.73
N PHE A 377 -1.20 27.21 4.80
CA PHE A 377 -2.45 27.92 4.62
C PHE A 377 -2.67 28.99 5.70
N ALA A 378 -2.34 28.69 6.95
CA ALA A 378 -2.44 29.64 8.05
C ALA A 378 -1.48 30.83 7.88
N ASP A 379 -0.23 30.61 7.45
CA ASP A 379 0.73 31.68 7.14
C ASP A 379 0.24 32.58 6.00
N TYR A 380 -0.35 31.98 4.96
CA TYR A 380 -1.02 32.72 3.90
C TYR A 380 -2.16 33.60 4.46
N MET A 381 -3.03 33.04 5.29
CA MET A 381 -4.15 33.76 5.90
C MET A 381 -3.70 34.90 6.82
N GLU A 382 -2.67 34.67 7.64
CA GLU A 382 -2.06 35.70 8.48
C GLU A 382 -1.51 36.84 7.62
N THR A 383 -0.74 36.51 6.58
CA THR A 383 -0.15 37.51 5.68
C THR A 383 -1.22 38.27 4.91
N PHE A 384 -2.20 37.57 4.32
CA PHE A 384 -3.27 38.16 3.51
C PHE A 384 -4.12 39.15 4.30
N LEU A 385 -4.51 38.79 5.54
CA LEU A 385 -5.39 39.62 6.37
C LEU A 385 -4.67 40.74 7.13
N ILE A 386 -3.38 40.56 7.45
CA ILE A 386 -2.58 41.60 8.09
C ILE A 386 -2.09 42.63 7.06
N LYS A 387 -1.69 42.21 5.85
CA LYS A 387 -1.12 43.12 4.83
C LYS A 387 -2.14 43.79 3.92
N SER A 388 -3.37 43.28 3.74
CA SER A 388 -4.36 43.89 2.83
C SER A 388 -5.25 44.91 3.54
N PRO A 389 -5.04 46.25 3.41
CA PRO A 389 -5.68 47.19 4.31
C PRO A 389 -7.09 47.61 3.88
N LYS A 390 -7.61 47.34 2.66
CA LYS A 390 -8.76 48.13 2.15
C LYS A 390 -9.86 47.53 1.25
N GLN A 391 -9.91 46.24 0.86
CA GLN A 391 -10.95 45.82 -0.12
C GLN A 391 -11.93 44.70 0.25
N THR A 392 -11.72 43.92 1.31
CA THR A 392 -12.59 42.76 1.61
C THR A 392 -13.78 43.07 2.55
N LEU A 393 -13.90 44.30 3.06
CA LEU A 393 -14.95 44.67 4.01
C LEU A 393 -16.29 45.08 3.38
N SER A 394 -16.38 45.17 2.04
CA SER A 394 -17.57 45.68 1.34
C SER A 394 -18.46 44.61 0.69
N ALA A 395 -18.06 43.34 0.66
CA ALA A 395 -18.75 42.32 -0.14
C ALA A 395 -19.73 41.42 0.64
N SER A 396 -20.19 41.82 1.84
CA SER A 396 -21.33 41.14 2.48
C SER A 396 -22.36 42.14 3.01
N GLY A 397 -23.42 42.33 2.22
CA GLY A 397 -24.74 42.75 2.68
C GLY A 397 -24.86 44.20 3.20
N THR A 398 -25.07 45.13 2.28
CA THR A 398 -25.75 46.41 2.56
C THR A 398 -27.20 46.15 2.99
N GLY A 399 -27.44 46.20 4.30
CA GLY A 399 -28.71 46.67 4.85
C GLY A 399 -28.50 48.11 5.33
N ASN A 400 -29.15 49.06 4.65
CA ASN A 400 -29.12 50.50 4.94
C ASN A 400 -29.30 50.78 6.45
N VAL A 401 -28.31 51.43 7.07
CA VAL A 401 -28.55 52.33 8.19
C VAL A 401 -27.78 53.61 7.90
N LYS A 402 -28.53 54.66 7.55
CA LYS A 402 -28.02 56.02 7.35
C LYS A 402 -27.22 56.47 8.56
N ASP A 403 -26.08 57.09 8.28
CA ASP A 403 -25.32 57.90 9.22
C ASP A 403 -26.24 58.89 9.94
N GLN A 404 -26.37 58.73 11.26
CA GLN A 404 -26.72 59.82 12.16
C GLN A 404 -25.50 60.08 13.03
N GLU A 405 -24.90 61.25 12.83
CA GLU A 405 -23.88 61.81 13.72
C GLU A 405 -24.39 61.81 15.18
N PRO A 406 -23.54 61.42 16.16
CA PRO A 406 -23.92 61.55 17.55
C PRO A 406 -23.82 63.03 17.96
N LYS A 407 -24.96 63.73 18.00
CA LYS A 407 -25.09 64.98 18.75
C LYS A 407 -24.76 64.70 20.21
N LYS A 408 -23.67 65.32 20.70
CA LYS A 408 -23.31 65.42 22.12
C LYS A 408 -24.51 65.92 22.93
N ASN A 409 -25.17 65.02 23.67
CA ASN A 409 -26.19 65.37 24.65
C ASN A 409 -25.78 64.94 26.07
N LYS A 410 -24.59 65.37 26.50
CA LYS A 410 -24.17 65.35 27.92
C LYS A 410 -24.90 66.48 28.66
N LYS A 411 -26.19 66.32 28.99
CA LYS A 411 -26.83 67.11 30.07
C LYS A 411 -28.21 66.63 30.59
N LYS A 412 -28.83 65.58 30.02
CA LYS A 412 -30.17 65.12 30.49
C LYS A 412 -30.20 63.92 31.44
N GLY A 413 -29.16 63.08 31.49
CA GLY A 413 -29.13 61.91 32.41
C GLY A 413 -28.79 62.23 33.87
N ARG A 414 -28.20 63.39 34.16
CA ARG A 414 -27.81 63.79 35.53
C ARG A 414 -28.96 64.38 36.36
N LYS A 415 -30.01 64.92 35.71
CA LYS A 415 -31.16 65.51 36.41
C LYS A 415 -32.22 64.47 36.81
N THR A 416 -32.34 63.36 36.08
CA THR A 416 -33.29 62.29 36.40
C THR A 416 -32.83 61.46 37.60
N LEU A 417 -31.54 61.13 37.67
CA LEU A 417 -30.94 60.41 38.80
C LEU A 417 -30.86 61.25 40.09
N GLN A 418 -30.75 62.58 39.97
CA GLN A 418 -30.81 63.47 41.15
C GLN A 418 -32.25 63.63 41.68
N ARG A 419 -33.28 63.64 40.81
CA ARG A 419 -34.68 63.69 41.27
C ARG A 419 -35.14 62.39 41.92
N GLU A 420 -34.74 61.23 41.41
CA GLU A 420 -35.05 59.93 42.03
C GLU A 420 -34.33 59.73 43.37
N ALA A 421 -33.11 60.25 43.53
CA ALA A 421 -32.39 60.24 44.81
C ALA A 421 -32.97 61.21 45.86
N GLU A 422 -33.60 62.31 45.43
CA GLU A 422 -34.26 63.28 46.32
C GLU A 422 -35.66 62.80 46.75
N GLU A 423 -36.39 62.12 45.86
CA GLU A 423 -37.68 61.47 46.18
C GLU A 423 -37.53 60.27 47.12
N ALA A 424 -36.43 59.51 46.99
CA ALA A 424 -36.11 58.41 47.90
C ALA A 424 -35.73 58.90 49.32
N LYS A 425 -35.20 60.12 49.46
CA LYS A 425 -34.91 60.75 50.76
C LYS A 425 -36.14 61.33 51.46
N LYS A 426 -37.17 61.75 50.72
CA LYS A 426 -38.42 62.28 51.30
C LYS A 426 -39.39 61.22 51.81
N LYS A 427 -39.19 59.94 51.48
CA LYS A 427 -40.02 58.80 51.95
C LYS A 427 -39.46 58.06 53.17
N ARG A 428 -38.41 58.59 53.80
CA ARG A 428 -37.87 58.11 55.08
C ARG A 428 -37.77 59.26 56.08
N PHE A 429 -38.91 59.77 56.52
CA PHE A 429 -39.18 60.33 57.84
C PHE A 429 -40.69 60.39 58.05
#